data_AF-A0A642C5F5-F1
#
_entry.id   AF-A0A642C5F5-F1
#
_cell.length_a   1.000
_cell.length_b   1.000
_cell.length_c   1.000
_cell.angle_alpha   90.00
_cell.angle_beta   90.00
_cell.angle_gamma   90.00
#
_symmetry.space_group_name_H-M   'P 1'
#
loop_
_entity.id
_entity.type
_entity.pdbx_description
1 polymer ?
#
loop_
_entity_poly.entity_id
_entity_poly.type
_entity_poly.pdbx_seq_one_letter_code
_entity_poly.pdbx_strand_id
1 'polypeptide(L)'
;LIMRNQDAYLKGLGKIVCNEKLTDFIIQRSNPKELKITVGENVRNDYFRFMLVVSNEYESQEIYVQITPSDRYVFDHITYSLNGYRYEEKIGDRGSFVQPNFSDIPYPCLLSIQGVHYEVTFQSDMSEAFQLLGDGNLTVEIPSIENGVLGMKGVQAQYTPRQQALPFPKIEKEIFIPPYTTQRITYMLVHEWFETEYTLYTFHPKTKKQRIITGTLQSTIPTKNWIIKQENIK
;
A
#
# COMPACT_ATOMS: atom_id res chain seq x y z
N LEU A 1 -23.24 -19.80 9.44
CA LEU A 1 -22.13 -18.83 9.31
C LEU A 1 -22.71 -17.64 8.55
N ILE A 2 -22.45 -16.40 8.97
CA ILE A 2 -23.01 -15.20 8.32
C ILE A 2 -21.86 -14.27 7.91
N MET A 3 -21.94 -13.72 6.70
CA MET A 3 -21.10 -12.62 6.22
C MET A 3 -21.89 -11.31 6.11
N ARG A 4 -21.21 -10.17 5.94
CA ARG A 4 -21.84 -8.84 5.83
C ARG A 4 -22.97 -8.82 4.78
N ASN A 5 -24.07 -8.12 5.10
CA ASN A 5 -25.28 -7.98 4.27
C ASN A 5 -26.03 -9.30 3.99
N GLN A 6 -25.97 -10.27 4.90
CA GLN A 6 -26.78 -11.48 4.83
C GLN A 6 -27.80 -11.53 5.96
N ASP A 7 -29.02 -11.90 5.62
CA ASP A 7 -30.04 -12.25 6.59
C ASP A 7 -29.78 -13.67 7.11
N ALA A 8 -29.98 -13.86 8.39
CA ALA A 8 -29.91 -15.18 8.99
C ALA A 8 -31.06 -15.41 9.94
N TYR A 9 -31.51 -16.66 9.92
CA TYR A 9 -32.69 -17.07 10.65
C TYR A 9 -32.34 -18.20 11.61
N LEU A 10 -32.80 -18.07 12.86
CA LEU A 10 -32.65 -19.09 13.89
C LEU A 10 -34.03 -19.46 14.44
N LYS A 11 -34.48 -20.69 14.16
CA LYS A 11 -35.71 -21.25 14.73
C LYS A 11 -35.38 -22.14 15.92
N GLY A 12 -36.05 -21.92 17.06
CA GLY A 12 -35.82 -22.69 18.27
C GLY A 12 -34.50 -22.36 18.96
N LEU A 13 -33.89 -23.35 19.62
CA LEU A 13 -32.58 -23.22 20.28
C LEU A 13 -31.45 -23.35 19.27
N GLY A 14 -30.35 -22.63 19.49
CA GLY A 14 -29.15 -22.76 18.68
C GLY A 14 -28.26 -21.54 18.74
N LYS A 15 -27.37 -21.41 17.75
CA LYS A 15 -26.43 -20.30 17.66
C LYS A 15 -26.22 -19.84 16.22
N ILE A 16 -26.05 -18.55 16.08
CA ILE A 16 -25.56 -17.86 14.90
C ILE A 16 -24.12 -17.44 15.18
N VAL A 17 -23.22 -17.76 14.25
CA VAL A 17 -21.81 -17.39 14.33
C VAL A 17 -21.49 -16.49 13.15
N CYS A 18 -21.07 -15.27 13.45
CA CYS A 18 -20.37 -14.40 12.52
C CYS A 18 -18.88 -14.58 12.77
N ASN A 19 -18.17 -15.01 11.74
CA ASN A 19 -16.72 -15.13 11.72
C ASN A 19 -16.22 -14.50 10.43
N GLU A 20 -16.42 -13.18 10.33
CA GLU A 20 -15.91 -12.38 9.23
C GLU A 20 -14.44 -12.03 9.52
N LYS A 21 -13.65 -11.72 8.48
CA LYS A 21 -12.24 -11.35 8.65
C LYS A 21 -12.02 -10.23 9.68
N LEU A 22 -12.96 -9.29 9.83
CA LEU A 22 -12.78 -8.09 10.66
C LEU A 22 -13.73 -8.00 11.84
N THR A 23 -14.73 -8.87 11.91
CA THR A 23 -15.72 -8.82 12.96
C THR A 23 -16.13 -10.25 13.32
N ASP A 24 -16.05 -10.59 14.60
CA ASP A 24 -16.52 -11.86 15.12
C ASP A 24 -17.49 -11.66 16.30
N PHE A 25 -18.61 -12.36 16.23
CA PHE A 25 -19.60 -12.39 17.29
C PHE A 25 -20.47 -13.64 17.19
N ILE A 26 -21.03 -14.04 18.32
CA ILE A 26 -21.91 -15.19 18.44
C ILE A 26 -23.21 -14.73 19.07
N ILE A 27 -24.32 -15.07 18.42
CA ILE A 27 -25.67 -14.89 18.97
C ILE A 27 -26.18 -16.28 19.32
N GLN A 28 -26.46 -16.53 20.59
CA GLN A 28 -26.83 -17.85 21.08
C GLN A 28 -28.14 -17.78 21.85
N ARG A 29 -29.05 -18.69 21.51
CA ARG A 29 -30.28 -18.96 22.24
C ARG A 29 -30.20 -20.34 22.86
N SER A 30 -29.76 -20.40 24.12
CA SER A 30 -29.65 -21.66 24.88
C SER A 30 -30.93 -22.00 25.63
N ASN A 31 -31.81 -21.02 25.86
CA ASN A 31 -33.12 -21.23 26.45
C ASN A 31 -34.18 -20.40 25.70
N PRO A 32 -35.48 -20.73 25.81
CA PRO A 32 -36.52 -20.04 25.05
C PRO A 32 -36.72 -18.56 25.42
N LYS A 33 -36.26 -18.11 26.60
CA LYS A 33 -36.56 -16.78 27.15
C LYS A 33 -35.40 -15.79 27.03
N GLU A 34 -34.21 -16.23 26.66
CA GLU A 34 -33.02 -15.40 26.64
C GLU A 34 -32.22 -15.57 25.34
N LEU A 35 -31.61 -14.46 24.92
CA LEU A 35 -30.65 -14.41 23.83
C LEU A 35 -29.34 -13.83 24.38
N LYS A 36 -28.22 -14.54 24.20
CA LYS A 36 -26.89 -14.08 24.59
C LYS A 36 -26.11 -13.67 23.35
N ILE A 37 -25.57 -12.45 23.37
CA ILE A 37 -24.63 -11.97 22.36
C ILE A 37 -23.24 -11.96 22.99
N THR A 38 -22.30 -12.68 22.37
CA THR A 38 -20.89 -12.68 22.77
C THR A 38 -20.09 -12.04 21.64
N VAL A 39 -19.51 -10.89 21.92
CA VAL A 39 -18.63 -10.18 20.99
C VAL A 39 -17.21 -10.69 21.16
N GLY A 40 -16.53 -11.03 20.06
CA GLY A 40 -15.10 -11.25 20.09
C GLY A 40 -14.33 -9.96 19.82
N GLU A 41 -14.52 -9.38 18.65
CA GLU A 41 -13.65 -8.37 18.06
C GLU A 41 -14.37 -7.63 16.92
N ASN A 42 -14.12 -6.33 16.82
CA ASN A 42 -14.46 -5.49 15.68
C ASN A 42 -13.23 -4.68 15.29
N VAL A 43 -12.45 -5.16 14.33
CA VAL A 43 -11.20 -4.53 13.85
C VAL A 43 -11.48 -3.31 12.96
N ARG A 44 -12.75 -3.06 12.60
CA ARG A 44 -13.13 -1.95 11.73
C ARG A 44 -12.94 -0.60 12.44
N ASN A 45 -12.80 0.45 11.65
CA ASN A 45 -12.68 1.82 12.17
C ASN A 45 -13.98 2.40 12.73
N ASP A 46 -15.11 1.75 12.50
CA ASP A 46 -16.44 2.23 12.88
C ASP A 46 -17.25 1.12 13.56
N TYR A 47 -18.37 1.51 14.15
CA TYR A 47 -19.35 0.61 14.74
C TYR A 47 -19.82 -0.43 13.73
N PHE A 48 -19.77 -1.70 14.10
CA PHE A 48 -20.49 -2.74 13.38
C PHE A 48 -21.94 -2.79 13.89
N ARG A 49 -22.90 -2.54 13.01
CA ARG A 49 -24.32 -2.41 13.36
C ARG A 49 -25.12 -3.51 12.70
N PHE A 50 -26.02 -4.12 13.45
CA PHE A 50 -27.01 -5.05 12.91
C PHE A 50 -28.32 -4.96 13.69
N MET A 51 -29.40 -5.35 13.03
CA MET A 51 -30.73 -5.44 13.62
C MET A 51 -31.07 -6.91 13.85
N LEU A 52 -31.66 -7.19 15.00
CA LEU A 52 -32.27 -8.48 15.30
C LEU A 52 -33.77 -8.30 15.33
N VAL A 53 -34.47 -9.15 14.57
CA VAL A 53 -35.92 -9.28 14.70
C VAL A 53 -36.19 -10.53 15.51
N VAL A 54 -36.74 -10.35 16.70
CA VAL A 54 -37.18 -11.45 17.58
C VAL A 54 -38.70 -11.52 17.49
N SER A 55 -39.24 -12.67 17.12
CA SER A 55 -40.68 -12.82 16.93
C SER A 55 -41.22 -14.17 17.38
N ASN A 56 -42.54 -14.21 17.59
CA ASN A 56 -43.35 -15.42 17.75
C ASN A 56 -44.57 -15.34 16.79
N GLU A 57 -45.57 -16.19 16.99
CA GLU A 57 -46.78 -16.22 16.13
C GLU A 57 -47.70 -14.99 16.30
N TYR A 58 -47.49 -14.19 17.34
CA TYR A 58 -48.37 -13.09 17.75
C TYR A 58 -47.71 -11.71 17.68
N GLU A 59 -46.40 -11.62 17.92
CA GLU A 59 -45.66 -10.35 18.01
C GLU A 59 -44.23 -10.45 17.49
N SER A 60 -43.67 -9.29 17.14
CA SER A 60 -42.25 -9.11 16.78
C SER A 60 -41.68 -7.86 17.45
N GLN A 61 -40.37 -7.91 17.72
CA GLN A 61 -39.60 -6.80 18.27
C GLN A 61 -38.28 -6.66 17.52
N GLU A 62 -37.91 -5.43 17.21
CA GLU A 62 -36.61 -5.07 16.64
C GLU A 62 -35.63 -4.64 17.74
N ILE A 63 -34.41 -5.17 17.67
CA ILE A 63 -33.32 -4.83 18.58
C ILE A 63 -32.12 -4.38 17.73
N TYR A 64 -31.67 -3.15 17.95
CA TYR A 64 -30.51 -2.58 17.27
C TYR A 64 -29.27 -2.80 18.13
N VAL A 65 -28.28 -3.50 17.58
CA VAL A 65 -27.03 -3.81 18.26
C VAL A 65 -25.88 -3.07 17.59
N GLN A 66 -25.03 -2.46 18.41
CA GLN A 66 -23.82 -1.77 17.97
C GLN A 66 -22.60 -2.38 18.67
N ILE A 67 -21.64 -2.85 17.88
CA ILE A 67 -20.35 -3.34 18.38
C ILE A 67 -19.32 -2.23 18.14
N THR A 68 -18.75 -1.69 19.23
CA THR A 68 -17.67 -0.72 19.17
C THR A 68 -16.41 -1.31 18.57
N PRO A 69 -15.57 -0.53 17.87
CA PRO A 69 -14.23 -0.94 17.50
C PRO A 69 -13.42 -1.51 18.69
N SER A 70 -12.64 -2.56 18.42
CA SER A 70 -11.69 -3.15 19.36
C SER A 70 -10.41 -2.32 19.46
N ASP A 71 -9.55 -2.67 20.41
CA ASP A 71 -8.20 -2.09 20.45
C ASP A 71 -7.47 -2.39 19.13
N ARG A 72 -6.63 -1.46 18.70
CA ARG A 72 -5.82 -1.65 17.49
C ARG A 72 -4.75 -2.70 17.70
N TYR A 73 -4.45 -3.42 16.63
CA TYR A 73 -3.32 -4.34 16.63
C TYR A 73 -2.02 -3.55 16.72
N VAL A 74 -1.03 -4.17 17.35
CA VAL A 74 0.31 -3.62 17.47
C VAL A 74 1.18 -4.28 16.41
N PHE A 75 1.99 -3.45 15.75
CA PHE A 75 3.03 -3.90 14.84
C PHE A 75 4.08 -4.70 15.60
N ASP A 76 4.47 -5.85 15.05
CA ASP A 76 5.61 -6.63 15.53
C ASP A 76 6.79 -6.49 14.58
N HIS A 77 6.66 -7.07 13.38
CA HIS A 77 7.68 -6.97 12.33
C HIS A 77 7.07 -7.17 10.94
N ILE A 78 7.85 -6.86 9.91
CA ILE A 78 7.54 -7.11 8.50
C ILE A 78 8.73 -7.81 7.83
N THR A 79 8.44 -8.77 6.96
CA THR A 79 9.44 -9.50 6.17
C THR A 79 9.15 -9.34 4.68
N TYR A 80 10.19 -9.40 3.85
CA TYR A 80 10.10 -9.28 2.39
C TYR A 80 10.74 -10.45 1.68
N SER A 81 10.23 -10.80 0.49
CA SER A 81 10.83 -11.81 -0.38
C SER A 81 11.98 -11.22 -1.20
N LEU A 82 13.20 -11.33 -0.69
CA LEU A 82 14.38 -10.77 -1.38
C LEU A 82 14.84 -11.62 -2.59
N ASN A 83 14.40 -12.88 -2.67
CA ASN A 83 14.76 -13.80 -3.77
C ASN A 83 13.61 -14.03 -4.76
N GLY A 84 12.39 -13.64 -4.40
CA GLY A 84 11.20 -13.75 -5.26
C GLY A 84 10.64 -12.36 -5.53
N TYR A 85 11.21 -11.68 -6.53
CA TYR A 85 10.76 -10.36 -6.95
C TYR A 85 10.73 -10.26 -8.48
N ARG A 86 9.88 -9.36 -8.98
CA ARG A 86 9.86 -8.94 -10.38
C ARG A 86 10.70 -7.68 -10.52
N TYR A 87 11.44 -7.58 -11.62
CA TYR A 87 12.31 -6.45 -11.91
C TYR A 87 12.20 -6.05 -13.37
N GLU A 88 12.12 -4.76 -13.62
CA GLU A 88 12.09 -4.18 -14.95
C GLU A 88 12.80 -2.82 -14.95
N GLU A 89 13.64 -2.57 -15.95
CA GLU A 89 14.07 -1.20 -16.26
C GLU A 89 13.00 -0.51 -17.11
N LYS A 90 12.60 0.68 -16.70
CA LYS A 90 11.57 1.47 -17.37
C LYS A 90 12.13 2.81 -17.80
N ILE A 91 11.69 3.27 -18.97
CA ILE A 91 11.91 4.67 -19.36
C ILE A 91 10.89 5.51 -18.60
N GLY A 92 11.34 6.22 -17.56
CA GLY A 92 10.51 7.13 -16.80
C GLY A 92 10.52 8.53 -17.40
N ASP A 93 10.99 9.50 -16.63
CA ASP A 93 10.94 10.92 -16.99
C ASP A 93 11.64 11.25 -18.30
N ARG A 94 11.09 12.23 -19.02
CA ARG A 94 11.59 12.65 -20.34
C ARG A 94 11.55 14.16 -20.46
N GLY A 95 12.47 14.71 -21.23
CA GLY A 95 12.47 16.10 -21.60
C GLY A 95 13.06 16.33 -22.98
N SER A 96 12.74 17.49 -23.54
CA SER A 96 13.28 17.91 -24.83
C SER A 96 13.38 19.43 -24.88
N PHE A 97 14.47 19.92 -25.44
CA PHE A 97 14.67 21.35 -25.67
C PHE A 97 15.61 21.57 -26.85
N VAL A 98 15.68 22.82 -27.32
CA VAL A 98 16.60 23.24 -28.38
C VAL A 98 17.66 24.14 -27.76
N GLN A 99 18.92 23.84 -28.04
CA GLN A 99 20.06 24.60 -27.54
C GLN A 99 20.95 25.03 -28.71
N PRO A 100 21.05 26.34 -28.98
CA PRO A 100 22.06 26.87 -29.89
C PRO A 100 23.42 27.02 -29.19
N ASN A 101 24.48 26.87 -29.99
CA ASN A 101 25.83 27.30 -29.66
C ASN A 101 26.37 28.14 -30.83
N PHE A 102 26.51 29.46 -30.60
CA PHE A 102 27.03 30.41 -31.59
C PHE A 102 28.53 30.69 -31.45
N SER A 103 29.19 30.05 -30.50
CA SER A 103 30.63 30.21 -30.26
C SER A 103 31.46 29.22 -31.08
N ASP A 104 32.77 29.47 -31.13
CA ASP A 104 33.80 28.62 -31.72
C ASP A 104 34.26 27.48 -30.80
N ILE A 105 33.76 27.42 -29.57
CA ILE A 105 34.09 26.39 -28.57
C ILE A 105 32.84 25.57 -28.19
N PRO A 106 32.98 24.31 -27.73
CA PRO A 106 31.86 23.53 -27.22
C PRO A 106 31.18 24.21 -26.03
N TYR A 107 29.85 24.28 -26.03
CA TYR A 107 29.06 24.87 -24.96
C TYR A 107 28.58 23.80 -23.96
N PRO A 108 28.94 23.89 -22.66
CA PRO A 108 28.43 22.98 -21.64
C PRO A 108 26.95 23.24 -21.38
N CYS A 109 26.16 22.17 -21.33
CA CYS A 109 24.72 22.23 -21.09
C CYS A 109 24.34 21.21 -20.02
N LEU A 110 23.70 21.68 -18.96
CA LEU A 110 23.31 20.86 -17.82
C LEU A 110 21.88 20.33 -18.02
N LEU A 111 21.74 19.01 -18.09
CA LEU A 111 20.46 18.32 -18.08
C LEU A 111 19.99 18.14 -16.64
N SER A 112 18.75 18.52 -16.36
CA SER A 112 18.09 18.31 -15.07
C SER A 112 16.61 18.05 -15.31
N ILE A 113 16.05 17.10 -14.56
CA ILE A 113 14.60 16.86 -14.50
C ILE A 113 14.11 17.29 -13.12
N GLN A 114 13.03 18.06 -13.08
CA GLN A 114 12.38 18.44 -11.81
C GLN A 114 11.30 17.41 -11.45
N GLY A 115 11.09 17.19 -10.16
CA GLY A 115 10.03 16.30 -9.67
C GLY A 115 10.36 14.80 -9.78
N VAL A 116 11.63 14.45 -9.93
CA VAL A 116 12.08 13.05 -9.90
C VAL A 116 12.03 12.55 -8.47
N HIS A 117 11.29 11.46 -8.24
CA HIS A 117 11.06 10.90 -6.91
C HIS A 117 11.25 9.38 -6.90
N TYR A 118 11.64 8.85 -5.74
CA TYR A 118 11.52 7.42 -5.47
C TYR A 118 10.08 7.17 -5.04
N GLU A 119 9.33 6.47 -5.89
CA GLU A 119 7.95 6.10 -5.62
C GLU A 119 7.81 4.74 -4.94
N VAL A 120 6.94 4.66 -3.94
CA VAL A 120 6.64 3.41 -3.22
C VAL A 120 5.16 3.28 -2.91
N THR A 121 4.63 2.07 -3.04
CA THR A 121 3.24 1.74 -2.71
C THR A 121 3.16 0.34 -2.11
N PHE A 122 2.42 0.20 -1.00
CA PHE A 122 2.04 -1.11 -0.47
C PHE A 122 0.67 -1.53 -1.00
N GLN A 123 0.54 -2.79 -1.38
CA GLN A 123 -0.73 -3.40 -1.79
C GLN A 123 -1.03 -4.60 -0.89
N SER A 124 -2.29 -4.95 -0.76
CA SER A 124 -2.75 -6.08 0.06
C SER A 124 -4.05 -6.60 -0.54
N ASP A 125 -4.17 -7.92 -0.62
CA ASP A 125 -5.41 -8.60 -1.04
C ASP A 125 -6.55 -8.40 -0.01
N MET A 126 -6.19 -7.98 1.20
CA MET A 126 -7.15 -7.53 2.22
C MET A 126 -7.18 -6.00 2.21
N SER A 127 -8.27 -5.43 1.71
CA SER A 127 -8.44 -3.97 1.63
C SER A 127 -8.39 -3.29 3.00
N GLU A 128 -8.72 -4.02 4.06
CA GLU A 128 -8.72 -3.52 5.43
C GLU A 128 -7.42 -3.79 6.21
N ALA A 129 -6.41 -4.40 5.57
CA ALA A 129 -5.08 -4.62 6.16
C ALA A 129 -4.46 -3.33 6.73
N PHE A 130 -4.62 -2.23 6.00
CA PHE A 130 -4.06 -0.93 6.36
C PHE A 130 -4.81 -0.24 7.52
N GLN A 131 -5.99 -0.74 7.90
CA GLN A 131 -6.78 -0.20 9.01
C GLN A 131 -6.47 -0.89 10.34
N LEU A 132 -5.81 -2.06 10.28
CA LEU A 132 -5.57 -2.93 11.43
C LEU A 132 -4.72 -2.26 12.52
N LEU A 133 -3.78 -1.41 12.09
CA LEU A 133 -2.84 -0.69 12.94
C LEU A 133 -3.33 0.72 13.33
N GLY A 134 -4.54 1.14 12.95
CA GLY A 134 -5.07 2.49 13.17
C GLY A 134 -4.72 3.48 12.04
N ASP A 135 -4.61 4.77 12.36
CA ASP A 135 -4.58 5.89 11.39
C ASP A 135 -3.24 6.07 10.61
N GLY A 136 -2.53 4.97 10.31
CA GLY A 136 -1.64 4.94 9.15
C GLY A 136 -0.26 5.60 9.25
N ASN A 137 0.29 5.77 10.46
CA ASN A 137 1.65 6.36 10.64
C ASN A 137 2.76 5.32 10.84
N LEU A 138 2.49 4.03 10.64
CA LEU A 138 3.54 3.02 10.74
C LEU A 138 4.57 3.26 9.64
N THR A 139 5.82 3.51 10.02
CA THR A 139 6.95 3.58 9.11
C THR A 139 7.75 2.30 9.25
N VAL A 140 8.09 1.66 8.13
CA VAL A 140 8.87 0.42 8.08
C VAL A 140 10.06 0.59 7.16
N GLU A 141 11.13 -0.17 7.43
CA GLU A 141 12.22 -0.31 6.46
C GLU A 141 11.73 -1.14 5.27
N ILE A 142 12.01 -0.68 4.06
CA ILE A 142 11.65 -1.35 2.81
C ILE A 142 12.92 -1.80 2.07
N PRO A 143 12.84 -2.89 1.28
CA PRO A 143 13.89 -3.22 0.35
C PRO A 143 14.03 -2.14 -0.72
N SER A 144 15.23 -2.04 -1.28
CA SER A 144 15.58 -1.14 -2.37
C SER A 144 16.44 -1.89 -3.38
N ILE A 145 16.29 -1.55 -4.65
CA ILE A 145 17.02 -2.17 -5.75
C ILE A 145 18.13 -1.25 -6.25
N GLU A 146 19.24 -1.84 -6.65
CA GLU A 146 20.29 -1.14 -7.39
C GLU A 146 20.99 -2.14 -8.29
N ASN A 147 21.12 -1.77 -9.57
CA ASN A 147 21.72 -2.63 -10.60
C ASN A 147 21.07 -4.02 -10.64
N GLY A 148 19.74 -4.07 -10.50
CA GLY A 148 18.95 -5.30 -10.52
C GLY A 148 19.03 -6.16 -9.26
N VAL A 149 19.78 -5.78 -8.22
CA VAL A 149 19.91 -6.54 -6.97
C VAL A 149 19.07 -5.91 -5.86
N LEU A 150 18.08 -6.65 -5.36
CA LEU A 150 17.20 -6.23 -4.28
C LEU A 150 17.85 -6.49 -2.91
N GLY A 151 17.77 -5.52 -1.99
CA GLY A 151 18.26 -5.69 -0.63
C GLY A 151 17.77 -4.65 0.37
N MET A 152 18.00 -4.88 1.65
CA MET A 152 17.66 -3.94 2.72
C MET A 152 18.76 -2.87 2.83
N LYS A 153 18.41 -1.61 2.59
CA LYS A 153 19.37 -0.49 2.49
C LYS A 153 19.05 0.67 3.44
N GLY A 154 18.23 0.45 4.47
CA GLY A 154 17.83 1.49 5.41
C GLY A 154 16.81 2.50 4.86
N VAL A 155 16.20 2.23 3.71
CA VAL A 155 15.13 3.08 3.17
C VAL A 155 13.86 2.86 3.98
N GLN A 156 13.19 3.93 4.36
CA GLN A 156 11.95 3.87 5.14
C GLN A 156 10.77 4.43 4.35
N ALA A 157 9.60 3.80 4.52
CA ALA A 157 8.34 4.27 3.95
C ALA A 157 7.17 4.00 4.90
N GLN A 158 6.08 4.76 4.76
CA GLN A 158 4.87 4.49 5.52
C GLN A 158 4.16 3.25 4.97
N TYR A 159 3.63 2.42 5.84
CA TYR A 159 2.79 1.27 5.48
C TYR A 159 1.39 1.77 5.08
N THR A 160 1.21 2.14 3.82
CA THR A 160 -0.02 2.74 3.30
C THR A 160 -0.28 2.31 1.84
N PRO A 161 -1.56 2.20 1.42
CA PRO A 161 -1.89 1.92 0.03
C PRO A 161 -1.77 3.15 -0.87
N ARG A 162 -1.52 4.33 -0.30
CA ARG A 162 -1.29 5.54 -1.07
C ARG A 162 0.13 5.51 -1.62
N GLN A 163 0.29 5.87 -2.89
CA GLN A 163 1.60 6.08 -3.47
C GLN A 163 2.31 7.23 -2.73
N GLN A 164 3.57 7.00 -2.39
CA GLN A 164 4.42 7.94 -1.66
C GLN A 164 5.58 8.34 -2.55
N ALA A 165 5.94 9.63 -2.52
CA ALA A 165 7.15 10.15 -3.12
C ALA A 165 8.21 10.33 -2.01
N LEU A 166 9.20 9.45 -1.97
CA LEU A 166 10.33 9.56 -1.07
C LEU A 166 11.37 10.56 -1.62
N PRO A 167 12.12 11.25 -0.74
CA PRO A 167 13.20 12.12 -1.15
C PRO A 167 14.20 11.37 -2.04
N PHE A 168 14.55 11.97 -3.17
CA PHE A 168 15.56 11.46 -4.08
C PHE A 168 16.55 12.58 -4.42
N PRO A 169 17.87 12.31 -4.45
CA PRO A 169 18.84 13.33 -4.76
C PRO A 169 18.62 13.88 -6.17
N LYS A 170 18.90 15.16 -6.37
CA LYS A 170 18.85 15.78 -7.69
C LYS A 170 19.82 15.04 -8.61
N ILE A 171 19.34 14.64 -9.79
CA ILE A 171 20.16 14.02 -10.83
C ILE A 171 20.37 15.05 -11.92
N GLU A 172 21.64 15.31 -12.23
CA GLU A 172 22.05 16.18 -13.30
C GLU A 172 23.07 15.47 -14.18
N LYS A 173 23.12 15.86 -15.46
CA LYS A 173 24.12 15.36 -16.41
C LYS A 173 24.57 16.47 -17.33
N GLU A 174 25.86 16.73 -17.37
CA GLU A 174 26.44 17.67 -18.31
C GLU A 174 26.63 17.00 -19.68
N ILE A 175 26.27 17.74 -20.74
CA ILE A 175 26.55 17.40 -22.14
C ILE A 175 27.18 18.62 -22.82
N PHE A 176 27.76 18.41 -24.01
CA PHE A 176 28.38 19.48 -24.78
C PHE A 176 27.67 19.67 -26.12
N ILE A 177 27.42 20.93 -26.47
CA ILE A 177 26.86 21.35 -27.75
C ILE A 177 28.00 21.81 -28.66
N PRO A 178 28.20 21.20 -29.84
CA PRO A 178 29.29 21.56 -30.74
C PRO A 178 29.26 23.03 -31.19
N PRO A 179 30.43 23.63 -31.52
CA PRO A 179 30.52 24.98 -32.07
C PRO A 179 29.61 25.20 -33.28
N TYR A 180 29.02 26.38 -33.37
CA TYR A 180 28.18 26.81 -34.50
C TYR A 180 27.04 25.84 -34.88
N THR A 181 26.47 25.13 -33.91
CA THR A 181 25.33 24.24 -34.13
C THR A 181 24.13 24.66 -33.30
N THR A 182 22.94 24.38 -33.83
CA THR A 182 21.70 24.36 -33.05
C THR A 182 21.26 22.92 -32.94
N GLN A 183 21.13 22.41 -31.70
CA GLN A 183 20.74 21.02 -31.47
C GLN A 183 19.40 20.90 -30.78
N ARG A 184 18.57 19.95 -31.25
CA ARG A 184 17.47 19.40 -30.48
C ARG A 184 18.03 18.32 -29.57
N ILE A 185 17.83 18.51 -28.28
CA ILE A 185 18.26 17.57 -27.25
C ILE A 185 17.01 16.90 -26.72
N THR A 186 16.97 15.58 -26.78
CA THR A 186 15.93 14.77 -26.15
C THR A 186 16.60 13.84 -25.16
N TYR A 187 16.10 13.79 -23.94
CA TYR A 187 16.68 12.97 -22.89
C TYR A 187 15.60 12.21 -22.13
N MET A 188 15.95 11.03 -21.62
CA MET A 188 15.09 10.18 -20.82
C MET A 188 15.87 9.57 -19.66
N LEU A 189 15.23 9.49 -18.50
CA LEU A 189 15.80 8.90 -17.29
C LEU A 189 15.29 7.46 -17.12
N VAL A 190 16.22 6.53 -16.98
CA VAL A 190 15.89 5.14 -16.71
C VAL A 190 15.56 4.98 -15.23
N HIS A 191 14.52 4.22 -14.94
CA HIS A 191 14.08 3.86 -13.59
C HIS A 191 14.16 2.35 -13.41
N GLU A 192 14.56 1.92 -12.23
CA GLU A 192 14.43 0.53 -11.80
C GLU A 192 13.08 0.35 -11.11
N TRP A 193 12.24 -0.50 -11.68
CA TRP A 193 10.97 -0.89 -11.08
C TRP A 193 11.10 -2.29 -10.50
N PHE A 194 10.58 -2.50 -9.30
CA PHE A 194 10.42 -3.84 -8.74
C PHE A 194 9.12 -4.03 -7.98
N GLU A 195 8.74 -5.30 -7.85
CA GLU A 195 7.63 -5.78 -7.05
C GLU A 195 8.07 -7.00 -6.25
N THR A 196 7.85 -6.99 -4.93
CA THR A 196 8.17 -8.10 -4.03
C THR A 196 7.04 -8.33 -3.02
N GLU A 197 6.86 -9.57 -2.61
CA GLU A 197 5.92 -9.92 -1.55
C GLU A 197 6.42 -9.48 -0.18
N TYR A 198 5.50 -9.05 0.68
CA TYR A 198 5.74 -8.83 2.10
C TYR A 198 4.78 -9.64 2.96
N THR A 199 5.22 -9.94 4.18
CA THR A 199 4.38 -10.49 5.25
C THR A 199 4.53 -9.62 6.49
N LEU A 200 3.42 -9.06 6.94
CA LEU A 200 3.30 -8.19 8.10
C LEU A 200 2.72 -8.97 9.28
N TYR A 201 3.42 -8.94 10.40
CA TYR A 201 3.07 -9.63 11.63
C TYR A 201 2.58 -8.64 12.66
N THR A 202 1.43 -8.95 13.26
CA THR A 202 0.75 -8.06 14.21
C THR A 202 0.09 -8.87 15.32
N PHE A 203 -0.12 -8.26 16.48
CA PHE A 203 -0.82 -8.92 17.59
C PHE A 203 -1.80 -7.98 18.28
N HIS A 204 -2.90 -8.55 18.78
CA HIS A 204 -3.85 -7.82 19.60
C HIS A 204 -3.26 -7.61 21.01
N PRO A 205 -3.26 -6.38 21.55
CA PRO A 205 -2.54 -6.06 22.79
C PRO A 205 -3.05 -6.84 24.01
N LYS A 206 -4.38 -7.01 24.14
CA LYS A 206 -5.02 -7.75 25.25
C LYS A 206 -5.05 -9.26 25.05
N THR A 207 -5.61 -9.75 23.94
CA THR A 207 -5.83 -11.19 23.71
C THR A 207 -4.60 -11.94 23.21
N LYS A 208 -3.55 -11.23 22.78
CA LYS A 208 -2.36 -11.79 22.13
C LYS A 208 -2.65 -12.56 20.83
N LYS A 209 -3.86 -12.47 20.29
CA LYS A 209 -4.23 -13.02 18.99
C LYS A 209 -3.33 -12.43 17.92
N GLN A 210 -2.67 -13.27 17.14
CA GLN A 210 -1.82 -12.85 16.03
C GLN A 210 -2.66 -12.71 14.76
N ARG A 211 -2.33 -11.69 13.96
CA ARG A 211 -2.81 -11.56 12.58
C ARG A 211 -1.63 -11.37 11.64
N ILE A 212 -1.66 -12.12 10.55
CA ILE A 212 -0.66 -12.12 9.49
C ILE A 212 -1.32 -11.53 8.25
N ILE A 213 -0.69 -10.51 7.67
CA ILE A 213 -1.14 -9.83 6.47
C ILE A 213 -0.10 -10.05 5.40
N THR A 214 -0.52 -10.50 4.23
CA THR A 214 0.33 -10.63 3.05
C THR A 214 -0.05 -9.59 2.01
N GLY A 215 0.92 -9.17 1.22
CA GLY A 215 0.70 -8.24 0.12
C GLY A 215 1.96 -8.03 -0.70
N THR A 216 1.95 -7.03 -1.58
CA THR A 216 3.10 -6.68 -2.41
C THR A 216 3.56 -5.26 -2.14
N LEU A 217 4.88 -5.07 -2.18
CA LEU A 217 5.53 -3.77 -2.21
C LEU A 217 5.93 -3.48 -3.65
N GLN A 218 5.46 -2.37 -4.20
CA GLN A 218 5.88 -1.87 -5.50
C GLN A 218 6.74 -0.62 -5.30
N SER A 219 7.80 -0.53 -6.09
CA SER A 219 8.78 0.56 -6.00
C SER A 219 9.31 0.93 -7.37
N THR A 220 9.44 2.24 -7.62
CA THR A 220 10.08 2.80 -8.81
C THR A 220 11.21 3.73 -8.35
N ILE A 221 12.45 3.41 -8.70
CA ILE A 221 13.64 4.14 -8.27
C ILE A 221 14.31 4.78 -9.49
N PRO A 222 14.47 6.10 -9.53
CA PRO A 222 15.26 6.77 -10.56
C PRO A 222 16.72 6.32 -10.53
N THR A 223 17.33 6.11 -11.69
CA THR A 223 18.75 5.74 -11.79
C THR A 223 19.62 6.90 -12.26
N LYS A 224 20.94 6.70 -12.28
CA LYS A 224 21.88 7.62 -12.93
C LYS A 224 22.01 7.37 -14.44
N ASN A 225 21.22 6.46 -15.02
CA ASN A 225 21.30 6.09 -16.42
C ASN A 225 20.39 7.01 -17.27
N TRP A 226 21.02 7.72 -18.21
CA TRP A 226 20.35 8.64 -19.12
C TRP A 226 20.45 8.16 -20.56
N ILE A 227 19.32 8.19 -21.26
CA ILE A 227 19.27 8.03 -22.71
C ILE A 227 19.21 9.45 -23.30
N ILE A 228 20.21 9.85 -24.06
CA ILE A 228 20.32 11.21 -24.62
C ILE A 228 20.46 11.12 -26.14
N LYS A 229 19.70 11.94 -26.85
CA LYS A 229 19.75 12.08 -28.30
C LYS A 229 19.97 13.56 -28.65
N GLN A 230 21.02 13.83 -29.41
CA GLN A 230 21.36 15.16 -29.93
C GLN A 230 21.22 15.17 -31.46
N GLU A 231 20.39 16.06 -31.99
CA GLU A 231 20.13 16.19 -33.42
C GLU A 231 20.40 17.61 -33.87
N ASN A 232 21.25 17.79 -34.89
CA ASN A 232 21.45 19.11 -35.49
C ASN A 232 20.17 19.53 -36.23
N ILE A 233 19.71 20.75 -35.95
CA ILE A 233 18.59 21.38 -36.63
C ILE A 233 19.17 22.38 -37.62
N LYS A 234 18.73 22.30 -38.87
CA LYS A 234 19.09 23.24 -39.94
C LYS A 234 18.35 24.56 -39.79
#